data_AF-A0A1C0B7G7-F1
#
_entry.id   AF-A0A1C0B7G7-F1
#
_cell.length_a   1.000
_cell.length_b   1.000
_cell.length_c   1.000
_cell.angle_alpha   90.00
_cell.angle_beta   90.00
_cell.angle_gamma   90.00
#
_symmetry.space_group_name_H-M   'P 1'
#
loop_
_entity.id
_entity.type
_entity.pdbx_description
1 polymer ?
#
loop_
_entity_poly.entity_id
_entity_poly.type
_entity_poly.pdbx_seq_one_letter_code
_entity_poly.pdbx_strand_id
1 'polypeptide(L)' 'MKLTSDIISIVRAGGSVVIDSSKLTSDLISIVKSASSNSEIIIKGANKKLTSDLISISKAAGGKKVIFDLTK' A
#
# COMPACT_ATOMS: atom_id res chain seq x y z
N MET A 1 7.93 5.35 12.04
CA MET A 1 6.78 4.93 11.18
C MET A 1 5.64 4.47 12.08
N LYS A 2 4.38 4.71 11.68
CA LYS A 2 3.22 4.11 12.37
C LYS A 2 3.21 2.58 12.20
N LEU A 3 2.60 1.89 13.16
CA LEU A 3 2.45 0.44 13.10
C LEU A 3 1.57 0.06 11.89
N THR A 4 1.81 -1.12 11.34
CA THR A 4 1.03 -1.64 10.20
C THR A 4 -0.45 -1.78 10.57
N SER A 5 -0.76 -2.17 11.81
CA SER A 5 -2.12 -2.21 12.36
C SER A 5 -2.81 -0.85 12.34
N ASP A 6 -2.12 0.22 12.71
CA ASP A 6 -2.70 1.56 12.75
C ASP A 6 -3.02 2.05 11.33
N ILE A 7 -2.12 1.80 10.39
CA ILE A 7 -2.33 2.16 8.98
C ILE A 7 -3.51 1.38 8.40
N ILE A 8 -3.62 0.09 8.72
CA ILE A 8 -4.79 -0.73 8.36
C ILE A 8 -6.08 -0.10 8.89
N SER A 9 -6.11 0.32 10.16
CA SER A 9 -7.29 0.97 10.74
C SER A 9 -7.65 2.27 10.02
N ILE A 10 -6.66 3.08 9.64
CA ILE A 10 -6.87 4.33 8.88
C ILE A 10 -7.49 4.05 7.51
N VAL A 11 -6.88 3.17 6.71
CA VAL A 11 -7.37 2.89 5.34
C VAL A 11 -8.70 2.13 5.35
N ARG A 12 -8.97 1.34 6.39
CA ARG A 12 -10.27 0.68 6.57
C ARG A 12 -11.37 1.68 6.90
N ALA A 13 -11.06 2.73 7.67
CA ALA A 13 -11.97 3.83 7.98
C ALA A 13 -12.20 4.79 6.79
N GLY A 14 -11.48 4.60 5.68
CA GLY A 14 -11.60 5.43 4.48
C GLY A 14 -10.53 6.49 4.31
N GLY A 15 -9.53 6.53 5.18
CA GLY A 15 -8.41 7.45 5.07
C GLY A 15 -7.43 7.05 3.97
N SER A 16 -6.92 8.03 3.24
CA SER A 16 -5.82 7.85 2.28
C SER A 16 -4.46 8.02 2.98
N VAL A 17 -3.45 7.29 2.52
CA VAL A 17 -2.12 7.30 3.14
C VAL A 17 -1.00 7.30 2.11
N VAL A 18 0.11 7.95 2.45
CA VAL A 18 1.39 7.80 1.77
C VAL A 18 2.30 6.96 2.69
N ILE A 19 2.83 5.86 2.17
CA ILE A 19 3.67 4.92 2.91
C ILE A 19 4.96 4.64 2.14
N ASP A 20 6.07 4.48 2.86
CA ASP A 20 7.36 4.18 2.26
C ASP A 20 7.45 2.69 1.87
N SER A 21 8.13 2.38 0.77
CA SER A 21 8.37 1.01 0.30
C SER A 21 9.28 0.20 1.22
N SER A 22 9.96 0.83 2.20
CA SER A 22 10.78 0.15 3.20
C SER A 22 9.99 -0.80 4.11
N LYS A 23 8.65 -0.72 4.14
CA LYS A 23 7.82 -1.74 4.81
C LYS A 23 7.93 -3.08 4.10
N LEU A 24 7.78 -4.16 4.88
CA LEU A 24 7.74 -5.52 4.34
C LEU A 24 6.64 -5.65 3.29
N THR A 25 6.90 -6.43 2.24
CA THR A 25 5.91 -6.64 1.17
C THR A 25 4.61 -7.25 1.71
N SER A 26 4.69 -8.15 2.71
CA SER A 26 3.54 -8.71 3.43
C SER A 26 2.69 -7.65 4.16
N ASP A 27 3.34 -6.64 4.72
CA ASP A 27 2.66 -5.53 5.39
C ASP A 27 1.94 -4.64 4.39
N LEU A 28 2.60 -4.30 3.28
CA LEU A 28 2.01 -3.53 2.19
C LEU A 28 0.78 -4.25 1.62
N ILE A 29 0.89 -5.57 1.40
CA ILE A 29 -0.24 -6.43 0.99
C ILE A 29 -1.40 -6.34 2.00
N SER A 30 -1.11 -6.44 3.30
CA SER A 30 -2.13 -6.38 4.36
C SER A 30 -2.83 -5.02 4.41
N ILE A 31 -2.08 -3.94 4.19
CA ILE A 31 -2.59 -2.56 4.14
C ILE A 31 -3.51 -2.40 2.92
N VAL A 32 -3.03 -2.68 1.70
CA VAL A 32 -3.83 -2.45 0.48
C VAL A 32 -5.07 -3.34 0.40
N LYS A 33 -5.00 -4.56 0.95
CA LYS A 33 -6.15 -5.47 1.05
C LYS A 33 -7.25 -4.91 1.95
N SER A 34 -6.86 -4.18 3.00
CA SER A 34 -7.77 -3.62 4.00
C SER A 34 -8.33 -2.24 3.66
N ALA A 35 -7.88 -1.62 2.58
CA ALA A 35 -8.32 -0.30 2.16
C ALA A 35 -9.83 -0.26 1.87
N SER A 36 -10.48 0.87 2.08
CA SER A 36 -11.84 1.09 1.58
C SER A 36 -11.82 1.42 0.08
N SER A 37 -12.99 1.39 -0.57
CA SER A 37 -13.13 1.79 -1.98
C SER A 37 -12.74 3.25 -2.26
N ASN A 38 -12.84 4.10 -1.24
CA ASN A 38 -12.61 5.54 -1.36
C ASN A 38 -11.21 5.93 -0.85
N SER A 39 -10.43 4.96 -0.36
CA SER A 39 -9.08 5.20 0.11
C SER A 39 -8.09 5.16 -1.05
N GLU A 40 -7.06 5.99 -0.96
CA GLU A 40 -5.93 6.00 -1.86
C GLU A 40 -4.65 5.69 -1.09
N ILE A 41 -3.88 4.72 -1.58
CA ILE A 41 -2.60 4.36 -1.00
C ILE A 41 -1.49 4.67 -1.99
N ILE A 42 -0.56 5.52 -1.59
CA ILE A 42 0.64 5.84 -2.39
C ILE A 42 1.83 5.17 -1.72
N ILE A 43 2.51 4.28 -2.45
CA ILE A 43 3.73 3.63 -2.00
C ILE A 43 4.91 4.40 -2.57
N LYS A 44 5.57 5.21 -1.74
CA LYS A 44 6.73 6.03 -2.10
C LYS A 44 7.97 5.16 -2.30
N GLY A 45 8.79 5.46 -3.31
CA GLY A 45 10.02 4.72 -3.60
C GLY A 45 9.76 3.27 -4.00
N ALA A 46 8.63 3.00 -4.66
CA ALA A 46 8.23 1.67 -5.10
C ALA A 46 9.19 1.10 -6.17
N ASN A 47 9.98 1.94 -6.84
CA ASN A 47 11.07 1.50 -7.73
C ASN A 47 12.14 0.62 -7.06
N LYS A 48 12.23 0.62 -5.73
CA LYS A 48 13.15 -0.25 -4.95
C LYS A 48 12.61 -1.66 -4.74
N LYS A 49 11.32 -1.92 -5.02
CA LYS A 49 10.69 -3.23 -4.92
C LYS A 49 10.89 -4.02 -6.21
N LEU A 50 10.88 -5.34 -6.10
CA LEU A 50 10.81 -6.21 -7.27
C LEU A 50 9.46 -6.02 -7.98
N THR A 51 9.46 -6.12 -9.32
CA THR A 51 8.22 -6.06 -10.11
C THR A 51 7.19 -7.11 -9.67
N SER A 52 7.64 -8.31 -9.28
CA SER A 52 6.78 -9.38 -8.74
C SER A 52 6.06 -8.97 -7.45
N ASP A 53 6.73 -8.21 -6.58
CA ASP A 53 6.14 -7.70 -5.35
C ASP A 53 5.08 -6.64 -5.65
N LEU A 54 5.39 -5.72 -6.57
CA LEU A 54 4.46 -4.69 -7.02
C LEU A 54 3.18 -5.31 -7.62
N ILE A 55 3.33 -6.36 -8.44
CA ILE A 55 2.19 -7.13 -8.99
C ILE A 55 1.40 -7.80 -7.87
N SER A 56 2.08 -8.38 -6.87
CA SER A 56 1.43 -9.07 -5.74
C SER A 56 0.63 -8.09 -4.87
N ILE A 57 1.20 -6.91 -4.59
CA ILE A 57 0.53 -5.81 -3.90
C ILE A 57 -0.67 -5.33 -4.73
N SER A 58 -0.51 -5.12 -6.03
CA SER A 58 -1.60 -4.69 -6.91
C SER A 58 -2.75 -5.69 -6.97
N LYS A 59 -2.47 -6.99 -7.04
CA LYS A 59 -3.49 -8.05 -6.98
C LYS A 59 -4.23 -8.03 -5.65
N ALA A 60 -3.51 -7.89 -4.54
CA ALA A 60 -4.10 -7.85 -3.21
C ALA A 60 -5.03 -6.66 -2.97
N ALA A 61 -4.81 -5.53 -3.67
CA ALA A 61 -5.70 -4.38 -3.60
C ALA A 61 -7.13 -4.70 -4.07
N GLY A 62 -7.31 -5.70 -4.93
CA GLY A 62 -8.63 -6.17 -5.38
C GLY A 62 -9.44 -5.06 -6.04
N GLY A 63 -8.82 -4.28 -6.93
CA GLY A 63 -9.44 -3.17 -7.66
C GLY A 63 -9.42 -1.81 -6.95
N LYS A 64 -8.94 -1.73 -5.71
CA LYS A 64 -8.78 -0.46 -4.98
C LYS A 64 -7.59 0.33 -5.51
N LYS A 65 -7.65 1.66 -5.36
CA LYS A 65 -6.62 2.57 -5.89
C LYS A 65 -5.32 2.48 -5.08
N VAL A 66 -4.28 1.96 -5.73
CA VAL A 66 -2.90 1.95 -5.23
C VAL A 66 -2.00 2.60 -6.28
N ILE A 67 -1.22 3.58 -5.86
CA ILE A 67 -0.24 4.27 -6.70
C ILE A 67 1.16 3.83 -6.27
N PHE A 68 1.94 3.37 -7.23
CA PHE A 68 3.35 3.07 -7.05
C PHE A 68 4.17 4.25 -7.55
N ASP A 69 4.85 4.93 -6.65
CA ASP A 69 5.82 5.96 -7.03
C ASP A 69 7.09 5.27 -7.53
N LEU A 70 7.22 5.20 -8.86
CA LEU A 70 8.36 4.61 -9.54
C LEU A 70 9.45 5.65 -9.87
N THR A 71 9.30 6.89 -9.41
CA THR A 71 10.30 7.95 -9.61
C THR A 71 11.55 7.68 -8.77
N LYS A 72 12.70 8.20 -9.23
CA LYS A 72 14.00 8.05 -8.55
C LYS A 72 14.23 9.14 -7.53
#